data_AF-A0A382BJA0-F1
#
_entry.id   AF-A0A382BJA0-F1
#
_cell.length_a   1.000
_cell.length_b   1.000
_cell.length_c   1.000
_cell.angle_alpha   90.00
_cell.angle_beta   90.00
_cell.angle_gamma   90.00
#
_symmetry.space_group_name_H-M   'P 1'
#
loop_
_entity.id
_entity.type
_entity.pdbx_description
1 polymer ?
#
loop_
_entity_poly.entity_id
_entity_poly.type
_entity_poly.pdbx_seq_one_letter_code
_entity_poly.pdbx_strand_id
1 'polypeptide(L)'
;METETDQEPKTHLDLLPIKHSTEQLCESIVNQEGFAELYKKIEAFINDEKLKYEYGVLNDRGALLQQMQQNGAEIKEAEIVEFEKLREEFMNNTVATDFLEAQEEVQQLQDKIHQVIAKSFEIGRVPQPEDFDFCSDGFGHCGCE
;
A
#
# COMPACT_ATOMS: atom_id res chain seq x y z
N MET A 1 3.53 -41.09 -23.81
CA MET A 1 2.98 -39.75 -23.50
C MET A 1 2.37 -39.88 -22.12
N GLU A 2 3.21 -39.71 -21.10
CA GLU A 2 2.78 -39.76 -19.71
C GLU A 2 2.27 -38.37 -19.35
N THR A 3 1.04 -38.34 -18.86
CA THR A 3 0.34 -37.15 -18.38
C THR A 3 1.09 -36.59 -17.18
N GLU A 4 1.57 -35.35 -17.30
CA GLU A 4 1.98 -34.54 -16.16
C GLU A 4 0.84 -34.50 -15.15
N THR A 5 1.03 -35.15 -14.01
CA THR A 5 0.16 -34.99 -12.86
C THR A 5 0.41 -33.60 -12.29
N ASP A 6 -0.55 -32.70 -12.45
CA ASP A 6 -0.72 -31.49 -11.63
C ASP A 6 -0.79 -31.92 -10.16
N GLN A 7 0.37 -31.98 -9.49
CA GLN A 7 0.43 -32.10 -8.04
C GLN A 7 0.36 -30.69 -7.48
N GLU A 8 -0.83 -30.30 -7.00
CA GLU A 8 -0.97 -29.10 -6.20
C GLU A 8 0.08 -29.08 -5.08
N PRO A 9 0.72 -27.92 -4.81
CA PRO A 9 1.77 -27.82 -3.82
C PRO A 9 1.22 -28.25 -2.45
N LYS A 10 1.86 -29.25 -1.84
CA LYS A 10 1.51 -29.70 -0.48
C LYS A 10 1.75 -28.55 0.51
N THR A 11 0.68 -28.00 1.06
CA THR A 11 0.76 -27.00 2.14
C THR A 11 0.84 -27.71 3.49
N HIS A 12 1.58 -27.13 4.44
CA HIS A 12 1.62 -27.60 5.83
C HIS A 12 0.45 -27.06 6.68
N LEU A 13 -0.34 -26.14 6.12
CA LEU A 13 -1.42 -25.43 6.80
C LEU A 13 -2.77 -25.79 6.16
N ASP A 14 -3.80 -25.94 6.98
CA ASP A 14 -5.19 -25.96 6.55
C ASP A 14 -5.63 -24.53 6.19
N LEU A 15 -6.03 -24.33 4.94
CA LEU A 15 -6.36 -23.01 4.39
C LEU A 15 -7.80 -22.59 4.67
N LEU A 16 -8.71 -23.51 4.99
CA LEU A 16 -10.11 -23.18 5.27
C LEU A 16 -10.29 -22.22 6.47
N PRO A 17 -9.69 -22.47 7.65
CA PRO A 17 -9.80 -21.54 8.78
C PRO A 17 -9.12 -20.20 8.47
N ILE A 18 -8.02 -20.20 7.73
CA ILE A 18 -7.31 -18.98 7.32
C ILE A 18 -8.20 -18.12 6.42
N LYS A 19 -8.83 -18.74 5.41
CA LYS A 19 -9.79 -18.07 4.52
C LYS A 19 -10.92 -17.41 5.32
N HIS A 20 -11.52 -18.12 6.27
CA HIS A 20 -12.62 -17.58 7.07
C HIS A 20 -12.18 -16.37 7.91
N SER A 21 -11.02 -16.45 8.57
CA SER A 21 -10.47 -15.32 9.33
C SER A 21 -10.14 -14.12 8.43
N THR A 22 -9.65 -14.36 7.21
CA THR A 22 -9.41 -13.29 6.23
C THR A 22 -10.73 -12.64 5.77
N GLU A 23 -11.79 -13.42 5.55
CA GLU A 23 -13.12 -12.88 5.24
C GLU A 23 -13.64 -11.98 6.38
N GLN A 24 -13.50 -12.42 7.63
CA GLN A 24 -13.86 -11.61 8.81
C GLN A 24 -13.04 -10.32 8.92
N LEU A 25 -11.74 -10.36 8.59
CA LEU A 25 -10.89 -9.17 8.55
C LEU A 25 -11.39 -8.18 7.49
N CYS A 26 -11.67 -8.67 6.28
CA CYS A 26 -12.24 -7.84 5.20
C CYS A 26 -13.59 -7.22 5.61
N GLU A 27 -14.48 -8.01 6.21
CA GLU A 27 -15.76 -7.51 6.76
C GLU A 27 -15.54 -6.41 7.81
N SER A 28 -14.55 -6.57 8.68
CA SER A 28 -14.22 -5.57 9.70
C SER A 28 -13.72 -4.26 9.10
N ILE A 29 -12.99 -4.31 7.98
CA ILE A 29 -12.49 -3.13 7.27
C ILE A 29 -13.64 -2.39 6.57
N VAL A 30 -14.46 -3.10 5.79
CA VAL A 30 -15.51 -2.46 4.97
C VAL A 30 -16.67 -1.89 5.80
N ASN A 31 -16.86 -2.39 7.03
CA ASN A 31 -17.91 -1.93 7.93
C ASN A 31 -17.51 -0.73 8.80
N GLN A 32 -16.30 -0.17 8.65
CA GLN A 32 -15.92 1.07 9.33
C GLN A 32 -16.71 2.26 8.79
N GLU A 33 -17.11 3.18 9.67
CA GLU A 33 -17.91 4.37 9.31
C GLU A 33 -17.24 5.20 8.20
N GLY A 34 -15.92 5.34 8.25
CA GLY A 34 -15.13 6.09 7.26
C GLY A 34 -14.84 5.35 5.95
N PHE A 35 -15.05 4.03 5.88
CA PHE A 35 -14.62 3.24 4.72
C PHE A 35 -15.32 3.67 3.42
N ALA A 36 -16.61 3.99 3.50
CA ALA A 36 -17.36 4.43 2.33
C ALA A 36 -16.80 5.74 1.73
N GLU A 37 -16.33 6.66 2.57
CA GLU A 37 -15.74 7.91 2.10
C GLU A 37 -14.32 7.71 1.56
N LEU A 38 -13.51 6.91 2.26
CA LEU A 38 -12.19 6.47 1.78
C LEU A 38 -12.29 5.84 0.39
N TYR A 39 -13.24 4.93 0.20
CA TYR A 39 -13.44 4.25 -1.08
C TYR A 39 -13.88 5.20 -2.19
N LYS A 40 -14.73 6.19 -1.91
CA LYS A 40 -15.12 7.21 -2.91
C LYS A 40 -13.94 8.04 -3.38
N LYS A 41 -13.01 8.42 -2.49
CA LYS A 41 -11.79 9.15 -2.88
C LYS A 41 -10.97 8.34 -3.89
N ILE A 42 -10.84 7.03 -3.64
CA ILE A 42 -10.17 6.08 -4.55
C ILE A 42 -10.93 5.96 -5.88
N GLU A 43 -12.25 5.77 -5.83
CA GLU A 43 -13.10 5.63 -7.01
C GLU A 43 -13.08 6.88 -7.90
N ALA A 44 -13.12 8.08 -7.30
CA ALA A 44 -13.06 9.35 -8.02
C ALA A 44 -11.79 9.47 -8.86
N PHE A 45 -10.64 9.06 -8.31
CA PHE A 45 -9.38 9.03 -9.05
C PHE A 45 -9.34 7.93 -10.10
N ILE A 46 -9.80 6.71 -9.78
CA ILE A 46 -9.82 5.59 -10.73
C ILE A 46 -10.68 5.91 -11.97
N ASN A 47 -11.74 6.69 -11.80
CA ASN A 47 -12.63 7.09 -12.88
C ASN A 47 -12.14 8.32 -13.68
N ASP A 48 -11.09 9.02 -13.22
CA ASP A 48 -10.48 10.12 -13.96
C ASP A 48 -9.28 9.62 -14.79
N GLU A 49 -9.53 9.35 -16.08
CA GLU A 49 -8.49 8.87 -17.00
C GLU A 49 -7.33 9.84 -17.19
N LYS A 50 -7.61 11.14 -17.13
CA LYS A 50 -6.59 12.18 -17.29
C LYS A 50 -5.66 12.18 -16.08
N LEU A 51 -6.22 12.17 -14.87
CA LEU A 51 -5.43 12.13 -13.63
C LEU A 51 -4.60 10.85 -13.52
N LYS A 52 -5.14 9.69 -13.92
CA LYS A 52 -4.36 8.44 -13.96
C LYS A 52 -3.15 8.56 -14.88
N TYR A 53 -3.32 9.17 -16.05
CA TYR A 53 -2.22 9.39 -16.99
C TYR A 53 -1.17 10.38 -16.40
N GLU A 54 -1.62 11.51 -15.86
CA GLU A 54 -0.74 12.50 -15.23
C GLU A 54 0.05 11.92 -14.06
N TYR A 55 -0.60 11.11 -13.21
CA TYR A 55 0.04 10.38 -12.12
C TYR A 55 1.07 9.37 -12.62
N GLY A 56 0.76 8.62 -13.68
CA GLY A 56 1.71 7.68 -14.30
C GLY A 56 2.96 8.40 -14.81
N VAL A 57 2.78 9.49 -15.56
CA VAL A 57 3.91 10.30 -16.07
C VAL A 57 4.74 10.89 -14.93
N LEU A 58 4.08 11.37 -13.87
CA LEU A 58 4.77 11.92 -12.69
C LEU A 58 5.64 10.85 -12.02
N ASN A 59 5.10 9.64 -11.81
CA ASN A 59 5.84 8.53 -11.22
C ASN A 59 7.01 8.07 -12.10
N ASP A 60 6.80 7.92 -13.41
CA ASP A 60 7.85 7.50 -14.34
C ASP A 60 9.02 8.50 -14.36
N ARG A 61 8.70 9.80 -14.38
CA ARG A 61 9.71 10.87 -14.33
C ARG A 61 10.42 10.90 -12.97
N GLY A 62 9.68 10.75 -11.87
CA GLY A 62 10.25 10.69 -10.52
C GLY A 62 11.22 9.51 -10.37
N ALA A 63 10.83 8.32 -10.83
CA ALA A 63 11.66 7.12 -10.80
C ALA A 63 12.93 7.28 -11.64
N LEU A 64 12.82 7.89 -12.83
CA LEU A 64 13.98 8.18 -13.68
C LEU A 64 14.97 9.13 -12.99
N LEU A 65 14.47 10.24 -12.42
CA LEU A 65 15.30 11.20 -11.68
C LEU A 65 15.97 10.56 -10.47
N GLN A 66 15.23 9.75 -9.71
CA GLN A 66 15.78 9.00 -8.57
C GLN A 66 16.86 8.02 -9.02
N GLN A 67 16.66 7.30 -10.12
CA GLN A 67 17.65 6.39 -10.69
C GLN A 67 18.92 7.13 -11.11
N MET A 68 18.78 8.30 -11.77
CA MET A 68 19.91 9.12 -12.16
C MET A 68 20.70 9.59 -10.93
N GLN A 69 20.00 10.04 -9.88
CA GLN A 69 20.62 10.45 -8.63
C GLN A 69 21.40 9.30 -7.96
N GLN A 70 20.79 8.11 -7.87
CA GLN A 70 21.43 6.92 -7.29
C GLN A 70 22.68 6.49 -8.05
N ASN A 71 22.67 6.62 -9.39
CA ASN A 71 23.79 6.25 -10.25
C ASN A 71 24.84 7.37 -10.40
N GLY A 72 24.65 8.52 -9.74
CA GLY A 72 25.53 9.69 -9.86
C GLY A 72 25.55 10.30 -11.26
N ALA A 73 24.49 10.08 -12.05
CA ALA A 73 24.33 10.69 -13.37
C ALA A 73 23.95 12.17 -13.23
N GLU A 74 24.34 12.97 -14.21
CA GLU A 74 24.00 14.39 -14.26
C GLU A 74 22.50 14.59 -14.49
N ILE A 75 21.83 15.25 -13.55
CA ILE A 75 20.43 15.66 -13.67
C ILE A 75 20.42 17.12 -14.15
N LYS A 76 19.75 17.40 -15.26
CA LYS A 76 19.68 18.78 -15.78
C LYS A 76 18.64 19.58 -15.00
N GLU A 77 18.93 20.85 -14.78
CA GLU A 77 17.98 21.78 -14.14
C GLU A 77 16.62 21.80 -14.86
N ALA A 78 16.59 21.73 -16.18
CA ALA A 78 15.36 21.67 -16.96
C ALA A 78 14.49 20.45 -16.62
N GLU A 79 15.10 19.29 -16.32
CA GLU A 79 14.38 18.07 -15.96
C GLU A 79 13.73 18.19 -14.58
N ILE A 80 14.42 18.85 -13.64
CA ILE A 80 13.88 19.16 -12.30
C ILE A 80 12.71 20.13 -12.42
N VAL A 81 12.87 21.22 -13.18
CA VAL A 81 11.81 22.23 -13.37
C VAL A 81 10.57 21.62 -14.03
N GLU A 82 10.75 20.76 -15.04
CA GLU A 82 9.62 20.07 -15.67
C GLU A 82 8.90 19.12 -14.71
N PHE A 83 9.66 18.37 -13.89
CA PHE A 83 9.08 17.48 -12.88
C PHE A 83 8.31 18.26 -11.81
N GLU A 84 8.90 19.31 -11.26
CA GLU A 84 8.27 20.15 -10.23
C GLU A 84 6.99 20.80 -10.75
N LYS A 85 6.96 21.25 -12.01
CA LYS A 85 5.74 21.77 -12.63
C LYS A 85 4.63 20.72 -12.70
N LEU A 86 4.94 19.51 -13.17
CA LEU A 86 3.97 18.41 -13.22
C LEU A 86 3.47 18.04 -11.81
N ARG A 87 4.38 18.04 -10.83
CA ARG A 87 4.03 17.79 -9.43
C ARG A 87 3.09 18.86 -8.90
N GLU A 88 3.39 20.15 -9.11
CA GLU A 88 2.51 21.24 -8.68
C GLU A 88 1.13 21.17 -9.34
N GLU A 89 1.07 20.91 -10.65
CA GLU A 89 -0.21 20.75 -11.36
C GLU A 89 -1.03 19.60 -10.78
N PHE A 90 -0.39 18.47 -10.48
CA PHE A 90 -1.04 17.31 -9.85
C PHE A 90 -1.50 17.62 -8.42
N MET A 91 -0.65 18.22 -7.60
CA MET A 91 -0.95 18.53 -6.19
C MET A 91 -1.98 19.66 -6.02
N ASN A 92 -2.22 20.47 -7.06
CA ASN A 92 -3.30 21.46 -7.06
C ASN A 92 -4.68 20.86 -7.39
N ASN A 93 -4.75 19.58 -7.75
CA ASN A 93 -6.02 18.90 -8.02
C ASN A 93 -6.52 18.17 -6.76
N THR A 94 -7.70 18.56 -6.26
CA THR A 94 -8.29 17.97 -5.05
C THR A 94 -8.54 16.47 -5.16
N VAL A 95 -8.96 15.96 -6.33
CA VAL A 95 -9.16 14.52 -6.54
C VAL A 95 -7.83 13.75 -6.43
N ALA A 96 -6.73 14.36 -6.89
CA ALA A 96 -5.40 13.79 -6.77
C ALA A 96 -4.92 13.79 -5.31
N THR A 97 -5.06 14.90 -4.58
CA THR A 97 -4.65 14.96 -3.17
C THR A 97 -5.49 14.04 -2.28
N ASP A 98 -6.81 14.00 -2.50
CA ASP A 98 -7.71 13.08 -1.80
C ASP A 98 -7.34 11.61 -2.04
N PHE A 99 -6.95 11.27 -3.27
CA PHE A 99 -6.47 9.94 -3.60
C PHE A 99 -5.16 9.58 -2.90
N LEU A 100 -4.20 10.51 -2.84
CA LEU A 100 -2.92 10.27 -2.15
C LEU A 100 -3.14 10.05 -0.65
N GLU A 101 -3.97 10.86 0.00
CA GLU A 101 -4.35 10.67 1.41
C GLU A 101 -5.02 9.31 1.63
N ALA A 102 -5.98 8.94 0.77
CA ALA A 102 -6.66 7.65 0.86
C ALA A 102 -5.71 6.47 0.63
N GLN A 103 -4.79 6.59 -0.32
CA GLN A 103 -3.77 5.58 -0.59
C GLN A 103 -2.84 5.40 0.60
N GLU A 104 -2.42 6.49 1.24
CA GLU A 104 -1.58 6.44 2.44
C GLU A 104 -2.29 5.72 3.60
N GLU A 105 -3.56 6.05 3.86
CA GLU A 105 -4.34 5.38 4.91
C GLU A 105 -4.49 3.87 4.65
N VAL A 106 -4.78 3.49 3.41
CA VAL A 106 -4.84 2.07 3.00
C VAL A 106 -3.49 1.38 3.19
N GLN A 107 -2.39 2.03 2.78
CA GLN A 107 -1.05 1.47 2.92
C GLN A 107 -0.68 1.26 4.40
N GLN A 108 -0.94 2.25 5.26
CA GLN A 108 -0.67 2.14 6.70
C GLN A 108 -1.44 0.98 7.34
N LEU A 109 -2.71 0.78 6.96
CA LEU A 109 -3.50 -0.36 7.43
C LEU A 109 -2.94 -1.70 6.93
N GLN A 110 -2.55 -1.77 5.65
CA GLN A 110 -1.95 -2.97 5.08
C GLN A 110 -0.63 -3.30 5.77
N ASP A 111 0.26 -2.33 5.99
CA ASP A 111 1.55 -2.52 6.63
C ASP A 111 1.38 -3.07 8.05
N LYS A 112 0.42 -2.53 8.81
CA LYS A 112 0.03 -3.01 10.13
C LYS A 112 -0.43 -4.47 10.12
N ILE A 113 -1.32 -4.84 9.21
CA ILE A 113 -1.79 -6.23 9.05
C ILE A 113 -0.62 -7.16 8.70
N HIS A 114 0.22 -6.76 7.74
CA HIS A 114 1.39 -7.55 7.31
C HIS A 114 2.37 -7.74 8.45
N GLN A 115 2.62 -6.72 9.26
CA GLN A 115 3.51 -6.78 10.41
C GLN A 115 3.04 -7.81 11.45
N VAL A 116 1.75 -7.84 11.77
CA VAL A 116 1.17 -8.85 12.70
C VAL A 116 1.30 -10.27 12.14
N ILE A 117 1.01 -10.44 10.85
CA ILE A 117 1.16 -11.74 10.18
C ILE A 117 2.62 -12.18 10.18
N ALA A 118 3.54 -11.31 9.77
CA ALA A 118 4.98 -11.59 9.75
C ALA A 118 5.49 -11.97 11.14
N LYS A 119 5.05 -11.24 12.18
CA LYS A 119 5.43 -11.54 13.56
C LYS A 119 4.98 -12.93 14.01
N SER A 120 3.80 -13.39 13.56
CA SER A 120 3.29 -14.74 13.86
C SER A 120 4.25 -15.82 13.35
N PHE A 121 4.82 -15.64 12.15
CA PHE A 121 5.80 -16.57 11.59
C PHE A 121 7.18 -16.46 12.25
N GLU A 122 7.57 -15.27 12.72
CA GLU A 122 8.81 -15.05 13.46
C GLU A 122 8.82 -15.78 14.81
N ILE A 123 7.71 -15.72 15.56
CA ILE A 123 7.64 -16.23 16.94
C ILE A 123 6.95 -17.59 17.09
N GLY A 124 6.25 -18.06 16.05
CA GLY A 124 5.56 -19.36 16.04
C GLY A 124 4.32 -19.45 16.93
N ARG A 125 3.74 -18.31 17.33
CA ARG A 125 2.49 -18.20 18.09
C ARG A 125 1.75 -16.91 17.71
N VAL A 126 0.51 -16.75 18.21
CA VAL A 126 -0.25 -15.50 18.05
C VAL A 126 0.49 -14.36 18.75
N PRO A 127 0.82 -13.25 18.06
CA PRO A 127 1.47 -12.09 18.65
C PRO A 127 0.61 -11.46 19.74
N GLN A 128 1.27 -11.01 20.79
CA GLN A 128 0.72 -10.21 21.87
C GLN A 128 1.35 -8.81 21.83
N PRO A 129 0.78 -7.80 22.51
CA PRO A 129 1.32 -6.44 22.50
C PRO A 129 2.80 -6.36 22.90
N GLU A 130 3.26 -7.23 23.81
CA GLU A 130 4.65 -7.26 24.28
C GLU A 130 5.64 -7.80 23.24
N ASP A 131 5.16 -8.38 22.14
CA ASP A 131 6.02 -8.88 21.05
C ASP A 131 6.48 -7.77 20.11
N PHE A 132 5.89 -6.58 20.22
CA PHE A 132 6.17 -5.44 19.35
C PHE A 132 7.00 -4.38 20.08
N ASP A 133 7.97 -3.80 19.38
CA ASP A 133 8.72 -2.64 19.90
C ASP A 133 7.82 -1.40 19.98
N PHE A 134 8.22 -0.41 20.80
CA PHE A 134 7.45 0.81 21.12
C PHE A 134 7.05 1.68 19.91
N CYS A 135 7.60 1.42 18.72
CA CYS A 135 7.27 2.11 17.46
C CYS A 135 6.71 1.14 16.39
N SER A 136 6.37 -0.08 16.77
CA SER A 136 6.13 -1.21 15.87
C SER A 136 4.86 -1.96 16.26
N ASP A 137 3.92 -1.31 16.91
CA ASP A 137 2.74 -1.92 17.48
C ASP A 137 1.64 -2.06 16.41
N GLY A 138 1.55 -3.26 15.84
CA GLY A 138 0.71 -3.58 14.67
C GLY A 138 -0.74 -3.09 14.75
N PHE A 139 -1.32 -2.89 15.93
CA PHE A 139 -2.56 -2.12 16.14
C PHE A 139 -2.57 -1.38 17.49
N GLY A 140 -1.42 -1.23 18.14
CA GLY A 140 -1.30 -0.55 19.43
C GLY A 140 -1.37 0.96 19.26
N HIS A 141 -1.71 1.65 20.36
CA HIS A 141 -1.65 3.10 20.41
C HIS A 141 -0.20 3.53 20.60
N CYS A 142 0.44 3.99 19.50
CA CYS A 142 1.58 4.91 19.58
C CYS A 142 1.12 6.10 20.44
N GLY A 143 1.63 6.21 21.65
CA GLY A 143 1.44 7.35 22.57
C GLY A 143 2.21 8.57 22.07
N CYS A 144 1.96 8.94 20.82
CA CYS A 144 2.66 9.97 20.09
C CYS A 144 1.75 11.20 20.11
N GLU A 145 1.79 11.91 21.25
CA GLU A 145 1.25 13.27 21.42
C GLU A 145 2.01 14.30 20.57
#